data_AF-A0A2V7ATM0-F1
#
_entry.id   AF-A0A2V7ATM0-F1
#
_cell.length_a   1.000
_cell.length_b   1.000
_cell.length_c   1.000
_cell.angle_alpha   90.00
_cell.angle_beta   90.00
_cell.angle_gamma   90.00
#
_symmetry.space_group_name_H-M   'P 1'
#
loop_
_entity.id
_entity.type
_entity.pdbx_description
1 polymer ?
#
loop_
_entity_poly.entity_id
_entity_poly.type
_entity_poly.pdbx_seq_one_letter_code
_entity_poly.pdbx_strand_id
1 'polypeptide(L)' 'IVEAFIVVVIGGLGSFWGTFLGSIVYGQVLSFGILIFPRFSIFSVFALMAVVLIVRPWGLLGRPLR' A
#
# COMPACT_ATOMS: atom_id res chain seq x y z
N ILE A 1 10.65 -7.14 5.14
CA ILE A 1 11.22 -6.45 3.94
C ILE A 1 10.13 -6.20 2.89
N VAL A 2 9.44 -7.25 2.43
CA VAL A 2 8.35 -7.12 1.43
C VAL A 2 7.23 -6.18 1.89
N GLU A 3 6.77 -6.31 3.13
CA GLU A 3 5.68 -5.48 3.67
C GLU A 3 6.06 -3.99 3.73
N ALA A 4 7.27 -3.68 4.21
CA ALA A 4 7.80 -2.32 4.23
C ALA A 4 7.91 -1.75 2.80
N PHE A 5 8.31 -2.57 1.83
CA PHE A 5 8.34 -2.16 0.42
C PHE A 5 6.94 -1.83 -0.10
N ILE A 6 5.96 -2.69 0.16
CA ILE A 6 4.56 -2.45 -0.24
C ILE A 6 4.04 -1.14 0.35
N VAL A 7 4.28 -0.90 1.64
CA VAL A 7 3.85 0.33 2.33
C VAL A 7 4.48 1.59 1.71
N VAL A 8 5.78 1.56 1.40
CA VAL A 8 6.48 2.69 0.76
C VAL A 8 5.98 2.92 -0.67
N VAL A 9 5.69 1.86 -1.42
CA VAL A 9 5.15 1.97 -2.78
C VAL A 9 3.73 2.55 -2.77
N ILE A 10 2.89 2.09 -1.84
CA ILE A 10 1.53 2.63 -1.65
C ILE A 10 1.59 4.11 -1.21
N GLY A 11 2.47 4.44 -0.27
CA GLY A 11 2.60 5.79 0.27
C GLY A 11 3.27 6.79 -0.68
N GLY A 12 4.21 6.32 -1.50
CA GLY A 12 5.01 7.11 -2.44
C GLY A 12 6.49 7.12 -2.06
N LEU A 13 7.35 6.78 -3.04
CA LEU A 13 8.79 6.72 -2.89
C LEU A 13 9.36 8.10 -2.52
N GLY A 14 10.01 8.20 -1.36
CA GLY A 14 10.63 9.45 -0.86
C GLY A 14 9.72 10.34 -0.02
N SER A 15 8.48 9.94 0.27
CA SER A 15 7.56 10.67 1.15
C SER A 15 7.37 9.95 2.49
N PHE A 16 7.89 10.52 3.57
CA PHE A 16 7.69 9.99 4.93
C PHE A 16 6.20 10.02 5.32
N TRP A 17 5.53 11.16 5.12
CA TRP A 17 4.11 11.32 5.42
C TRP A 17 3.22 10.43 4.55
N GLY A 18 3.58 10.25 3.28
CA GLY A 18 2.90 9.31 2.38
C GLY A 18 3.01 7.87 2.86
N THR A 19 4.21 7.44 3.23
CA THR A 19 4.50 6.10 3.74
C THR A 19 3.77 5.86 5.08
N PHE A 20 3.72 6.85 5.96
CA PHE A 20 3.00 6.76 7.23
C PHE A 20 1.49 6.56 7.04
N LEU A 21 0.86 7.34 6.15
CA LEU A 21 -0.55 7.13 5.82
C LEU A 21 -0.76 5.78 5.10
N GLY A 22 0.15 5.41 4.20
CA GLY A 22 0.15 4.13 3.51
C GLY A 22 0.22 2.93 4.46
N SER A 23 0.98 3.03 5.56
CA SER A 23 1.12 1.95 6.55
C SER A 23 -0.16 1.73 7.36
N ILE A 24 -0.88 2.81 7.68
CA ILE A 24 -2.18 2.74 8.35
C ILE A 24 -3.19 2.06 7.43
N VAL A 25 -3.29 2.48 6.16
CA VAL A 25 -4.20 1.86 5.19
C VAL A 25 -3.84 0.39 4.95
N TYR A 26 -2.55 0.09 4.78
CA TYR A 26 -2.04 -1.27 4.66
C TYR A 26 -2.49 -2.15 5.82
N GLY A 27 -2.29 -1.68 7.06
CA GLY A 27 -2.66 -2.42 8.27
C GLY A 27 -4.16 -2.72 8.32
N GLN A 28 -4.99 -1.73 8.00
CA GLN A 28 -6.43 -1.92 7.95
C GLN A 28 -6.83 -2.96 6.89
N VAL A 29 -6.32 -2.84 5.67
CA VAL A 29 -6.63 -3.79 4.59
C VAL A 29 -6.13 -5.20 4.92
N LEU A 30 -4.96 -5.33 5.54
CA LEU A 30 -4.45 -6.62 6.00
C LEU A 30 -5.38 -7.22 7.07
N SER A 31 -5.77 -6.45 8.09
CA SER A 31 -6.67 -6.91 9.16
C SER A 31 -8.05 -7.31 8.61
N PHE A 32 -8.65 -6.50 7.74
CA PHE A 32 -9.92 -6.84 7.09
C PHE A 32 -9.78 -8.03 6.14
N GLY A 33 -8.68 -8.12 5.40
CA GLY A 33 -8.39 -9.25 4.50
C GLY A 33 -8.25 -10.57 5.26
N ILE A 34 -7.61 -10.55 6.44
CA ILE A 34 -7.51 -11.72 7.32
C ILE A 34 -8.89 -12.11 7.87
N LEU A 35 -9.73 -11.14 8.23
CA LEU A 35 -11.05 -11.39 8.79
C LEU A 35 -12.03 -12.02 7.78
N ILE A 36 -12.02 -11.58 6.52
CA ILE A 36 -12.97 -12.08 5.50
C ILE A 36 -12.45 -13.36 4.86
N PHE A 37 -11.20 -13.37 4.40
CA PHE A 37 -10.60 -14.50 3.69
C PHE A 37 -9.12 -14.68 4.09
N PRO A 38 -8.84 -15.38 5.20
CA PRO A 38 -7.47 -15.53 5.72
C PRO A 38 -6.52 -16.20 4.72
N ARG A 39 -7.04 -17.06 3.84
CA ARG A 39 -6.27 -17.73 2.78
C ARG A 39 -5.85 -16.79 1.63
N PHE A 40 -6.52 -15.65 1.48
CA PHE A 40 -6.25 -14.63 0.46
C PHE A 40 -5.77 -13.30 1.05
N SER A 41 -5.43 -13.24 2.35
CA SER A 41 -5.10 -11.96 2.99
C SER A 41 -3.88 -11.30 2.34
N ILE A 42 -2.84 -12.09 2.03
CA ILE A 42 -1.64 -11.59 1.34
C ILE A 42 -2.00 -11.05 -0.04
N PHE A 43 -2.88 -11.73 -0.78
CA PHE A 43 -3.33 -11.28 -2.10
C PHE A 43 -4.05 -9.94 -2.02
N SER A 44 -4.87 -9.71 -0.98
CA SER A 44 -5.61 -8.45 -0.80
C SER A 44 -4.68 -7.23 -0.70
N VAL A 45 -3.52 -7.41 -0.09
CA VAL A 45 -2.52 -6.36 0.12
C VAL A 45 -1.75 -6.06 -1.17
N PHE A 46 -1.40 -7.08 -1.94
CA PHE A 46 -0.80 -6.88 -3.27
C PHE A 46 -1.81 -6.27 -4.26
N ALA A 47 -3.07 -6.67 -4.17
CA ALA A 47 -4.15 -6.07 -4.97
C ALA A 47 -4.31 -4.59 -4.62
N LEU A 48 -4.27 -4.23 -3.34
CA LEU A 48 -4.27 -2.82 -2.91
C LEU A 48 -3.11 -2.04 -3.54
N MET A 49 -1.90 -2.59 -3.50
CA MET A 49 -0.73 -1.97 -4.13
C MET A 49 -0.93 -1.75 -5.63
N ALA A 50 -1.42 -2.77 -6.34
CA ALA A 50 -1.71 -2.67 -7.77
C ALA A 50 -2.76 -1.60 -8.08
N VAL A 51 -3.85 -1.57 -7.31
CA VAL A 51 -4.92 -0.55 -7.45
C VAL A 51 -4.35 0.86 -7.22
N VAL A 52 -3.55 1.05 -6.18
CA VAL A 52 -2.92 2.34 -5.90
C VAL A 52 -2.03 2.79 -7.04
N LEU A 53 -1.21 1.90 -7.62
CA LEU A 53 -0.34 2.23 -8.75
C LEU A 53 -1.10 2.51 -10.05
N ILE A 54 -2.21 1.81 -10.30
CA ILE A 54 -3.07 2.08 -11.47
C ILE A 54 -3.71 3.47 -11.37
N VAL A 55 -4.21 3.83 -10.18
CA VAL A 55 -4.89 5.10 -9.96
C VAL A 55 -3.90 6.27 -9.80
N ARG A 56 -2.78 6.03 -9.12
CA ARG A 56 -1.69 6.99 -8.87
C ARG A 56 -0.34 6.29 -8.90
N PRO A 57 0.36 6.27 -10.05
CA PRO A 57 1.61 5.52 -10.20
C PRO A 57 2.78 6.05 -9.35
N TRP A 58 2.64 7.25 -8.79
CA TRP A 58 3.57 7.83 -7.81
C TRP A 58 3.22 7.50 -6.35
N GLY A 59 2.15 6.75 -6.07
CA GLY A 59 1.63 6.51 -4.72
C GLY A 59 0.73 7.64 -4.21
N LEU A 60 0.26 7.53 -2.96
CA LEU A 60 -0.71 8.45 -2.35
C LEU A 60 -0.24 9.92 -2.34
N LEU A 61 1.03 10.14 -1.98
CA LEU A 61 1.65 11.46 -1.83
C LEU A 61 2.98 11.59 -2.57
N GLY A 62 3.34 10.64 -3.44
CA GLY A 62 4.54 10.79 -4.25
C GLY A 62 4.38 11.90 -5.29
N ARG A 63 5.49 12.53 -5.63
CA ARG A 63 5.53 13.56 -6.67
C ARG A 63 5.85 12.91 -8.01
N PRO A 64 5.24 13.37 -9.12
CA PRO A 64 5.69 12.96 -10.44
C PRO A 64 7.16 13.38 -10.60
N LEU A 65 7.99 12.44 -11.05
CA LEU A 65 9.36 12.72 -11.47
C LEU A 65 9.30 13.75 -12.61
N ARG A 66 9.74 14.97 -12.32
CA ARG A 66 10.06 16.00 -13.31
C ARG A 66 11.52 15.83 -13.72
#